data_AF-A0A3C1WU76-F1
#
_entry.id   AF-A0A3C1WU76-F1
#
_cell.length_a   1.000
_cell.length_b   1.000
_cell.length_c   1.000
_cell.angle_alpha   90.00
_cell.angle_beta   90.00
_cell.angle_gamma   90.00
#
_symmetry.space_group_name_H-M   'P 1'
#
loop_
_entity.id
_entity.type
_entity.pdbx_description
1 polymer ?
#
loop_
_entity_poly.entity_id
_entity_poly.type
_entity_poly.pdbx_seq_one_letter_code
_entity_poly.pdbx_strand_id
1 'polypeptide(L)'
;MSNFTVKNNLYLRNLYKSVDSSLSKKSERTETSKPKLIYADTTALQKGISALADEDYGDPDEEDSKITKAEFYKKMRAFADSYNYTLDSSSSYSTNRYAKSATKQMKALVKEYGDDLDDLGVSFNDKGYMELSESAFDNIDEADFEDTFGKDSDFMKSLNSIAKKLNRHIDVQA
;
A
#
# COMPACT_ATOMS: atom_id res chain seq x y z
N MET A 1 -16.64 -8.10 11.47
CA MET A 1 -16.40 -7.92 10.02
C MET A 1 -14.97 -7.44 9.86
N SER A 2 -14.19 -8.00 8.93
CA SER A 2 -12.86 -7.49 8.60
C SER A 2 -12.96 -6.12 7.95
N ASN A 3 -12.13 -5.17 8.36
CA ASN A 3 -12.21 -3.80 7.85
C ASN A 3 -11.78 -3.65 6.37
N PHE A 4 -11.17 -4.70 5.81
CA PHE A 4 -10.71 -4.85 4.42
C PHE A 4 -10.44 -6.33 4.13
N THR A 5 -10.30 -6.68 2.86
CA THR A 5 -9.96 -8.04 2.39
C THR A 5 -8.55 -8.05 1.83
N VAL A 6 -7.75 -9.05 2.20
CA VAL A 6 -6.38 -9.23 1.72
C VAL A 6 -6.33 -10.49 0.88
N LYS A 7 -5.86 -10.37 -0.36
CA LYS A 7 -5.62 -11.52 -1.24
C LYS A 7 -4.14 -11.90 -1.12
N ASN A 8 -3.82 -12.79 -0.18
CA ASN A 8 -2.45 -13.24 -0.01
C ASN A 8 -1.93 -13.87 -1.30
N ASN A 9 -0.93 -13.23 -1.91
CA ASN A 9 -0.33 -13.64 -3.17
C ASN A 9 1.21 -13.55 -3.07
N LEU A 10 1.90 -14.02 -4.11
CA LEU A 10 3.37 -14.02 -4.15
C LEU A 10 3.96 -12.60 -4.01
N TYR A 11 3.32 -11.59 -4.61
CA TYR A 11 3.77 -10.20 -4.61
C TYR A 11 3.74 -9.61 -3.21
N LEU A 12 2.61 -9.73 -2.50
CA LEU A 12 2.49 -9.29 -1.11
C LEU A 12 3.50 -10.02 -0.22
N ARG A 13 3.63 -11.35 -0.36
CA ARG A 13 4.61 -12.12 0.40
C ARG A 13 6.05 -11.66 0.16
N ASN A 14 6.38 -11.26 -1.07
CA ASN A 14 7.70 -10.74 -1.42
C ASN A 14 7.99 -9.40 -0.74
N LEU A 15 6.99 -8.53 -0.57
CA LEU A 15 7.15 -7.28 0.18
C LEU A 15 7.59 -7.55 1.62
N TYR A 16 6.99 -8.54 2.29
CA TYR A 16 7.30 -8.90 3.68
C TYR A 16 8.60 -9.72 3.86
N LYS A 17 9.23 -10.19 2.77
CA LYS A 17 10.33 -11.17 2.81
C LYS A 17 11.55 -10.77 3.64
N SER A 18 11.83 -9.46 3.79
CA SER A 18 13.00 -8.99 4.57
C SER A 18 12.76 -8.91 6.07
N VAL A 19 11.51 -9.03 6.52
CA VAL A 19 11.17 -8.95 7.94
C VAL A 19 10.61 -10.30 8.37
N ASP A 20 9.43 -10.66 7.87
CA ASP A 20 8.75 -11.90 8.19
C ASP A 20 7.63 -12.15 7.18
N SER A 21 7.89 -13.02 6.19
CA SER A 21 6.93 -13.30 5.11
C SER A 21 5.60 -13.89 5.61
N SER A 22 5.57 -14.48 6.80
CA SER A 22 4.36 -15.04 7.41
C SER A 22 3.34 -13.96 7.72
N LEU A 23 3.78 -12.74 8.05
CA LEU A 23 2.91 -11.62 8.42
C LEU A 23 2.08 -11.04 7.26
N SER A 24 2.33 -11.49 6.02
CA SER A 24 1.41 -11.25 4.89
C SER A 24 0.07 -11.95 5.07
N LYS A 25 0.03 -13.03 5.87
CA LYS A 25 -1.17 -13.81 6.18
C LYS A 25 -1.85 -13.25 7.41
N LYS A 26 -3.17 -13.06 7.31
CA LYS A 26 -3.98 -12.58 8.43
C LYS A 26 -3.93 -13.48 9.68
N SER A 27 -3.80 -14.80 9.50
CA SER A 27 -3.74 -15.78 10.60
C SER A 27 -2.52 -15.61 11.51
N GLU A 28 -1.38 -15.24 10.94
CA GLU A 28 -0.09 -15.15 11.67
C GLU A 28 0.04 -13.84 12.46
N ARG A 29 -0.91 -12.91 12.27
CA ARG A 29 -0.84 -11.55 12.81
C ARG A 29 -1.45 -11.44 14.22
N THR A 30 -2.28 -12.40 14.66
CA THR A 30 -3.03 -12.29 15.93
C THR A 30 -2.13 -12.32 17.15
N GLU A 31 -1.09 -13.15 17.13
CA GLU A 31 -0.13 -13.32 18.24
C GLU A 31 1.10 -12.41 18.12
N THR A 32 1.18 -11.60 17.05
CA THR A 32 2.33 -10.74 16.81
C THR A 32 2.17 -9.39 17.53
N SER A 33 3.23 -8.92 18.19
CA SER A 33 3.20 -7.64 18.90
C SER A 33 2.92 -6.48 17.93
N LYS A 34 2.17 -5.47 18.41
CA LYS A 34 1.84 -4.27 17.60
C LYS A 34 3.08 -3.56 17.03
N PRO A 35 4.18 -3.37 17.79
CA PRO A 35 5.39 -2.79 17.22
C PRO A 35 5.98 -3.61 16.07
N LYS A 36 6.05 -4.95 16.22
CA LYS A 36 6.56 -5.85 15.16
C LYS A 36 5.66 -5.81 13.91
N LEU A 37 4.34 -5.78 14.09
CA LEU A 37 3.39 -5.64 12.97
C LEU A 37 3.63 -4.31 12.23
N ILE A 38 3.65 -3.18 12.93
CA ILE A 38 3.84 -1.88 12.28
C ILE A 38 5.19 -1.84 11.54
N TYR A 39 6.26 -2.36 12.13
CA TYR A 39 7.57 -2.40 11.47
C TYR A 39 7.54 -3.25 10.20
N ALA A 40 6.93 -4.44 10.24
CA ALA A 40 6.79 -5.30 9.07
C ALA A 40 5.94 -4.64 7.98
N ASP A 41 4.78 -4.07 8.36
CA ASP A 41 3.82 -3.47 7.44
C ASP A 41 4.39 -2.22 6.76
N THR A 42 5.02 -1.31 7.53
CA THR A 42 5.66 -0.12 6.97
C THR A 42 6.88 -0.44 6.11
N THR A 43 7.60 -1.53 6.41
CA THR A 43 8.69 -2.00 5.54
C THR A 43 8.13 -2.58 4.24
N ALA A 44 7.04 -3.35 4.32
CA ALA A 44 6.36 -3.88 3.15
C ALA A 44 5.77 -2.76 2.28
N LEU A 45 5.15 -1.75 2.90
CA LEU A 45 4.61 -0.59 2.21
C LEU A 45 5.70 0.20 1.48
N GLN A 46 6.84 0.47 2.14
CA GLN A 46 7.97 1.14 1.49
C GLN A 46 8.47 0.38 0.26
N LYS A 47 8.50 -0.95 0.31
CA LYS A 47 8.85 -1.77 -0.85
C LYS A 47 7.78 -1.79 -1.93
N GLY A 48 6.50 -1.79 -1.54
CA GLY A 48 5.39 -1.68 -2.49
C GLY A 48 5.47 -0.36 -3.25
N ILE A 49 5.78 0.74 -2.53
CA ILE A 49 6.03 2.05 -3.14
C ILE A 49 7.21 2.00 -4.11
N SER A 50 8.35 1.44 -3.70
CA SER A 50 9.50 1.31 -4.60
C SER A 50 9.20 0.43 -5.81
N ALA A 51 8.47 -0.67 -5.64
CA ALA A 51 8.13 -1.57 -6.73
C ALA A 51 7.25 -0.90 -7.79
N LEU A 52 6.36 0.02 -7.40
CA LEU A 52 5.56 0.81 -8.34
C LEU A 52 6.35 1.99 -8.91
N ALA A 53 7.22 2.61 -8.12
CA ALA A 53 8.08 3.69 -8.61
C ALA A 53 9.09 3.23 -9.67
N ASP A 54 9.53 1.97 -9.60
CA ASP A 54 10.45 1.34 -10.54
C ASP A 54 9.73 0.51 -11.62
N GLU A 55 8.39 0.60 -11.69
CA GLU A 55 7.61 -0.09 -12.72
C GLU A 55 7.85 0.54 -14.08
N ASP A 56 7.98 -0.31 -15.10
CA ASP A 56 7.89 0.11 -16.49
C ASP A 56 6.41 0.18 -16.84
N TYR A 57 5.86 1.39 -16.89
CA TYR A 57 4.43 1.61 -17.12
C TYR A 57 4.03 1.34 -18.57
N GLY A 58 5.00 1.23 -19.49
CA GLY A 58 4.77 1.02 -20.91
C GLY A 58 4.86 2.31 -21.73
N ASP A 59 4.62 2.19 -23.03
CA ASP A 59 4.52 3.31 -23.95
C ASP A 59 3.04 3.51 -24.28
N PRO A 60 2.45 4.70 -24.06
CA PRO A 60 1.05 4.97 -24.36
C PRO A 60 0.69 4.75 -25.84
N ASP A 61 1.67 4.72 -26.75
CA ASP A 61 1.47 4.40 -28.17
C ASP A 61 1.51 2.88 -28.48
N GLU A 62 1.83 2.01 -27.51
CA GLU A 62 1.87 0.56 -27.64
C GLU A 62 0.75 -0.15 -26.85
N GLU A 63 0.08 -1.14 -27.48
CA GLU A 63 -0.97 -1.89 -26.80
C GLU A 63 -0.38 -2.97 -25.89
N ASP A 64 -0.48 -2.73 -24.59
CA ASP A 64 0.11 -3.58 -23.59
C ASP A 64 -0.60 -4.93 -23.44
N SER A 65 0.17 -5.99 -23.18
CA SER A 65 -0.37 -7.35 -23.19
C SER A 65 -1.28 -7.59 -21.98
N LYS A 66 -2.31 -8.43 -22.14
CA LYS A 66 -3.16 -8.86 -21.01
C LYS A 66 -2.35 -9.46 -19.85
N ILE A 67 -1.20 -10.06 -20.14
CA ILE A 67 -0.31 -10.63 -19.12
C ILE A 67 0.35 -9.50 -18.32
N THR A 68 0.87 -8.46 -18.98
CA THR A 68 1.49 -7.29 -18.35
C THR A 68 0.51 -6.59 -17.42
N LYS A 69 -0.69 -6.25 -17.91
CA LYS A 69 -1.77 -5.63 -17.10
C LYS A 69 -2.14 -6.47 -15.87
N ALA A 70 -2.23 -7.79 -16.03
CA ALA A 70 -2.51 -8.70 -14.92
C ALA A 70 -1.36 -8.79 -13.90
N GLU A 71 -0.11 -8.60 -14.30
CA GLU A 71 1.03 -8.51 -13.39
C GLU A 71 1.07 -7.18 -12.66
N PHE A 72 0.84 -6.07 -13.37
CA PHE A 72 0.71 -4.74 -12.80
C PHE A 72 -0.38 -4.69 -11.73
N TYR A 73 -1.59 -5.20 -12.02
CA TYR A 73 -2.66 -5.29 -11.04
C TYR A 73 -2.28 -6.09 -9.79
N LYS A 74 -1.46 -7.15 -9.92
CA LYS A 74 -0.97 -7.90 -8.74
C LYS A 74 0.02 -7.08 -7.90
N LYS A 75 0.85 -6.24 -8.52
CA LYS A 75 1.76 -5.31 -7.83
C LYS A 75 0.95 -4.23 -7.11
N MET A 76 0.00 -3.61 -7.80
CA MET A 76 -0.96 -2.65 -7.23
C MET A 76 -1.74 -3.25 -6.07
N ARG A 77 -2.20 -4.50 -6.21
CA ARG A 77 -2.89 -5.20 -5.12
C ARG A 77 -2.01 -5.43 -3.92
N ALA A 78 -0.76 -5.84 -4.12
CA ALA A 78 0.20 -6.01 -3.04
C ALA A 78 0.50 -4.70 -2.33
N PHE A 79 0.63 -3.60 -3.07
CA PHE A 79 0.75 -2.25 -2.54
C PHE A 79 -0.48 -1.88 -1.69
N ALA A 80 -1.70 -2.01 -2.24
CA ALA A 80 -2.95 -1.72 -1.52
C ALA A 80 -3.11 -2.55 -0.24
N ASP A 81 -2.83 -3.85 -0.30
CA ASP A 81 -2.89 -4.72 0.88
C ASP A 81 -1.84 -4.32 1.94
N SER A 82 -0.64 -3.88 1.53
CA SER A 82 0.41 -3.38 2.45
C SER A 82 0.07 -2.02 3.06
N TYR A 83 -0.58 -1.13 2.29
CA TYR A 83 -1.15 0.13 2.77
C TYR A 83 -2.22 -0.14 3.84
N ASN A 84 -3.14 -1.04 3.53
CA ASN A 84 -4.24 -1.40 4.43
C ASN A 84 -3.74 -2.03 5.73
N TYR A 85 -2.75 -2.93 5.66
CA TYR A 85 -2.12 -3.46 6.86
C TYR A 85 -1.40 -2.39 7.67
N THR A 86 -0.69 -1.45 7.03
CA THR A 86 -0.04 -0.33 7.71
C THR A 86 -1.05 0.56 8.43
N LEU A 87 -2.16 0.90 7.77
CA LEU A 87 -3.22 1.70 8.37
C LEU A 87 -3.87 0.97 9.56
N ASP A 88 -4.13 -0.34 9.42
CA ASP A 88 -4.74 -1.18 10.45
C ASP A 88 -3.86 -1.30 11.68
N SER A 89 -2.60 -1.71 11.50
CA SER A 89 -1.66 -1.91 12.60
C SER A 89 -1.37 -0.60 13.33
N SER A 90 -1.19 0.50 12.59
CA SER A 90 -1.03 1.85 13.17
C SER A 90 -2.25 2.28 13.97
N SER A 91 -3.46 2.08 13.42
CA SER A 91 -4.72 2.44 14.09
C SER A 91 -4.94 1.60 15.36
N SER A 92 -4.51 0.34 15.35
CA SER A 92 -4.59 -0.56 16.50
C SER A 92 -3.66 -0.16 17.65
N TYR A 93 -2.61 0.62 17.38
CA TYR A 93 -1.63 1.08 18.37
C TYR A 93 -1.82 2.56 18.73
N SER A 94 -3.05 2.94 19.05
CA SER A 94 -3.46 4.33 19.31
C SER A 94 -2.75 5.03 20.49
N THR A 95 -2.15 4.26 21.42
CA THR A 95 -1.35 4.78 22.53
C THR A 95 0.04 5.27 22.09
N ASN A 96 0.55 4.79 20.95
CA ASN A 96 1.79 5.28 20.38
C ASN A 96 1.54 6.55 19.56
N ARG A 97 2.22 7.65 19.92
CA ARG A 97 2.06 8.96 19.26
C ARG A 97 2.37 8.95 17.77
N TYR A 98 3.35 8.14 17.34
CA TYR A 98 3.77 8.07 15.93
C TYR A 98 2.77 7.27 15.11
N ALA A 99 2.29 6.13 15.64
CA ALA A 99 1.24 5.34 15.02
C ALA A 99 -0.04 6.18 14.84
N LYS A 100 -0.48 6.87 15.90
CA LYS A 100 -1.63 7.79 15.85
C LYS A 100 -1.44 8.92 14.83
N SER A 101 -0.23 9.49 14.75
CA SER A 101 0.09 10.54 13.77
C SER A 101 0.07 10.01 12.34
N ALA A 102 0.65 8.84 12.10
CA ALA A 102 0.69 8.20 10.79
C ALA A 102 -0.72 7.87 10.29
N THR A 103 -1.57 7.27 11.11
CA THR A 103 -2.99 7.03 10.77
C THR A 103 -3.70 8.31 10.33
N LYS A 104 -3.49 9.42 11.05
CA LYS A 104 -4.09 10.71 10.68
C LYS A 104 -3.56 11.24 9.36
N GLN A 105 -2.25 11.15 9.14
CA GLN A 105 -1.60 11.63 7.92
C GLN A 105 -2.00 10.80 6.70
N MET A 106 -2.06 9.47 6.83
CA MET A 106 -2.55 8.60 5.76
C MET A 106 -4.00 8.92 5.37
N LYS A 107 -4.88 9.16 6.36
CA LYS A 107 -6.27 9.58 6.09
C LYS A 107 -6.40 10.98 5.51
N ALA A 108 -5.48 11.89 5.83
CA ALA A 108 -5.44 13.20 5.22
C ALA A 108 -5.01 13.10 3.76
N LEU A 109 -3.99 12.27 3.47
CA LEU A 109 -3.50 12.02 2.13
C LEU A 109 -4.62 11.43 1.23
N VAL A 110 -5.40 10.48 1.74
CA VAL A 110 -6.57 9.93 1.02
C VAL A 110 -7.61 11.00 0.70
N LYS A 111 -7.79 12.01 1.55
CA LYS A 111 -8.74 13.10 1.27
C LYS A 111 -8.20 14.11 0.25
N GLU A 112 -6.89 14.19 0.11
CA GLU A 112 -6.22 15.12 -0.78
C GLU A 112 -6.15 14.58 -2.21
N TYR A 113 -5.84 13.29 -2.36
CA TYR A 113 -5.67 12.62 -3.66
C TYR A 113 -6.81 11.64 -3.99
N GLY A 114 -7.88 11.62 -3.18
CA GLY A 114 -8.91 10.58 -3.26
C GLY A 114 -9.68 10.58 -4.58
N ASP A 115 -10.00 11.76 -5.10
CA ASP A 115 -10.75 11.90 -6.36
C ASP A 115 -9.86 11.45 -7.54
N ASP A 116 -8.61 11.91 -7.60
CA ASP A 116 -7.64 11.51 -8.63
C ASP A 116 -7.38 9.99 -8.63
N LEU A 117 -7.32 9.38 -7.44
CA LEU A 117 -7.13 7.93 -7.29
C LEU A 117 -8.39 7.15 -7.69
N ASP A 118 -9.60 7.68 -7.45
CA ASP A 118 -10.86 7.02 -7.80
C ASP A 118 -11.04 6.93 -9.31
N ASP A 119 -10.64 7.96 -10.06
CA ASP A 119 -10.61 7.97 -11.52
C ASP A 119 -9.71 6.84 -12.08
N LEU A 120 -8.68 6.45 -11.32
CA LEU A 120 -7.79 5.33 -11.65
C LEU A 120 -8.25 3.98 -11.09
N GLY A 121 -9.49 3.89 -10.60
CA GLY A 121 -10.05 2.68 -10.01
C GLY A 121 -9.45 2.31 -8.65
N VAL A 122 -8.87 3.28 -7.95
CA VAL A 122 -8.32 3.16 -6.59
C VAL A 122 -9.18 3.98 -5.64
N SER A 123 -10.16 3.34 -5.01
CA SER A 123 -11.07 4.01 -4.09
C SER A 123 -10.70 3.75 -2.63
N PHE A 124 -11.35 4.45 -1.70
CA PHE A 124 -11.16 4.26 -0.28
C PHE A 124 -12.49 4.20 0.46
N ASN A 125 -12.64 3.24 1.36
CA ASN A 125 -13.83 3.19 2.21
C ASN A 125 -13.81 4.24 3.33
N ASP A 126 -14.91 4.39 4.07
CA ASP A 126 -15.08 5.38 5.15
C ASP A 126 -13.97 5.34 6.24
N LYS A 127 -13.31 4.20 6.39
CA LYS A 127 -12.23 4.02 7.37
C LYS A 127 -10.86 4.38 6.80
N GLY A 128 -10.77 4.65 5.51
CA GLY A 128 -9.58 5.00 4.75
C GLY A 128 -8.82 3.80 4.20
N TYR A 129 -9.41 2.61 4.14
CA TYR A 129 -8.75 1.45 3.52
C TYR A 129 -8.94 1.50 2.00
N MET A 130 -7.86 1.23 1.28
CA MET A 130 -7.78 1.21 -0.18
C MET A 130 -8.50 0.00 -0.77
N GLU A 131 -9.27 0.23 -1.81
CA GLU A 131 -10.03 -0.75 -2.58
C GLU A 131 -9.69 -0.58 -4.06
N LEU A 132 -9.54 -1.69 -4.79
CA LEU A 132 -9.13 -1.68 -6.19
C LEU A 132 -10.23 -2.25 -7.07
N SER A 133 -10.53 -1.56 -8.16
CA SER A 133 -11.44 -2.01 -9.20
C SER A 133 -10.66 -2.72 -10.32
N GLU A 134 -10.75 -4.04 -10.39
CA GLU A 134 -10.00 -4.84 -11.37
C GLU A 134 -10.31 -4.44 -12.82
N SER A 135 -11.56 -4.07 -13.12
CA SER A 135 -11.99 -3.65 -14.46
C SER A 135 -11.52 -2.25 -14.86
N ALA A 136 -11.08 -1.43 -13.91
CA ALA A 136 -10.57 -0.11 -14.20
C ALA A 136 -9.19 -0.19 -14.88
N PHE A 137 -8.34 -1.14 -14.44
CA PHE A 137 -6.99 -1.36 -14.97
C PHE A 137 -6.95 -1.83 -16.43
N ASP A 138 -8.08 -2.23 -17.02
CA ASP A 138 -8.13 -2.61 -18.43
C ASP A 138 -8.15 -1.37 -19.36
N ASN A 139 -8.67 -0.23 -18.88
CA ASN A 139 -9.08 0.92 -19.72
C ASN A 139 -8.38 2.24 -19.37
N ILE A 140 -7.55 2.27 -18.33
CA ILE A 140 -6.83 3.47 -17.89
C ILE A 140 -5.50 3.59 -18.64
N ASP A 141 -5.10 4.82 -18.95
CA ASP A 141 -3.83 5.15 -19.61
C ASP A 141 -2.63 4.90 -18.68
N GLU A 142 -1.56 4.37 -19.24
CA GLU A 142 -0.30 4.11 -18.55
C GLU A 142 0.34 5.38 -18.02
N ALA A 143 0.22 6.49 -18.76
CA ALA A 143 0.73 7.79 -18.34
C ALA A 143 0.04 8.29 -17.06
N ASP A 144 -1.27 8.07 -16.92
CA ASP A 144 -2.02 8.47 -15.72
C ASP A 144 -1.60 7.61 -14.51
N PHE A 145 -1.33 6.31 -14.73
CA PHE A 145 -0.75 5.45 -13.70
C PHE A 145 0.67 5.86 -13.32
N GLU A 146 1.52 6.21 -14.28
CA GLU A 146 2.89 6.65 -14.03
C GLU A 146 2.91 7.97 -13.23
N ASP A 147 2.08 8.95 -13.60
CA ASP A 147 2.00 10.21 -12.87
C ASP A 147 1.57 9.99 -11.40
N THR A 148 0.62 9.08 -11.18
CA THR A 148 0.03 8.84 -9.86
C THR A 148 0.82 7.88 -8.98
N PHE A 149 1.47 6.86 -9.55
CA PHE A 149 2.16 5.79 -8.79
C PHE A 149 3.65 5.66 -9.10
N GLY A 150 4.11 6.30 -10.17
CA GLY A 150 5.50 6.31 -10.58
C GLY A 150 6.39 7.11 -9.63
N LYS A 151 7.66 7.18 -9.98
CA LYS A 151 8.72 7.72 -9.13
C LYS A 151 8.51 9.18 -8.74
N ASP A 152 7.87 9.96 -9.61
CA ASP A 152 7.67 11.37 -9.40
C ASP A 152 6.36 11.77 -8.71
N SER A 153 5.49 10.80 -8.45
CA SER A 153 4.23 10.99 -7.72
C SER A 153 4.40 11.61 -6.34
N ASP A 154 3.70 12.72 -6.11
CA ASP A 154 3.63 13.40 -4.81
C ASP A 154 2.87 12.58 -3.77
N PHE A 155 1.83 11.84 -4.20
CA PHE A 155 1.12 10.89 -3.36
C PHE A 155 2.08 9.81 -2.82
N MET A 156 2.86 9.18 -3.70
CA MET A 156 3.79 8.12 -3.33
C MET A 156 4.94 8.63 -2.47
N LYS A 157 5.50 9.81 -2.80
CA LYS A 157 6.54 10.48 -1.99
C LYS A 157 6.03 10.79 -0.58
N SER A 158 4.83 11.33 -0.45
CA SER A 158 4.20 11.68 0.83
C SER A 158 3.89 10.43 1.66
N LEU A 159 3.30 9.41 1.05
CA LEU A 159 3.02 8.13 1.71
C LEU A 159 4.31 7.46 2.21
N ASN A 160 5.36 7.46 1.40
CA ASN A 160 6.67 6.92 1.76
C ASN A 160 7.29 7.66 2.95
N SER A 161 7.15 8.98 2.99
CA SER A 161 7.63 9.81 4.10
C SER A 161 6.92 9.45 5.41
N ILE A 162 5.60 9.27 5.38
CA ILE A 162 4.82 8.81 6.53
C ILE A 162 5.30 7.44 7.00
N ALA A 163 5.42 6.48 6.06
CA ALA A 163 5.85 5.11 6.36
C ALA A 163 7.27 5.07 6.97
N LYS A 164 8.23 5.80 6.38
CA LYS A 164 9.61 5.92 6.90
C LYS A 164 9.64 6.54 8.29
N LYS A 165 8.87 7.60 8.51
CA LYS A 165 8.82 8.26 9.83
C LYS A 165 8.26 7.33 10.89
N LEU A 166 7.18 6.61 10.59
CA LEU A 166 6.61 5.64 11.50
C LEU A 166 7.60 4.51 11.79
N ASN A 167 8.16 3.90 10.75
CA ASN A 167 9.11 2.78 10.87
C ASN A 167 10.31 3.13 11.78
N ARG A 168 10.87 4.34 11.65
CA ARG A 168 12.01 4.80 12.46
C ARG A 168 11.72 4.99 13.95
N HIS A 169 10.47 5.24 14.32
CA HIS A 169 10.10 5.62 15.69
C HIS A 169 9.28 4.55 16.42
N ILE A 170 9.10 3.38 15.79
CA ILE A 170 8.50 2.22 16.44
C ILE A 170 9.61 1.38 17.04
N ASP A 171 9.53 1.18 18.34
CA ASP A 171 10.45 0.31 19.07
C ASP A 171 9.98 -1.13 18.96
N VAL A 172 10.69 -1.92 18.15
CA VAL A 172 10.39 -3.34 17.89
C VAL A 172 10.91 -4.26 19.00
N GLN A 173 11.79 -3.75 19.88
CA GLN A 173 12.42 -4.52 20.95
C GLN A 173 11.72 -4.36 22.31
N ALA A 174 10.71 -3.47 22.39
CA ALA A 174 9.93 -3.17 23.58
C ALA A 174 8.88 -4.25 23.93
#